data_AF-A8ZYX4-F1
#
_entry.id   AF-A8ZYX4-F1
#
_cell.length_a   1.000
_cell.length_b   1.000
_cell.length_c   1.000
_cell.angle_alpha   90.00
_cell.angle_beta   90.00
_cell.angle_gamma   90.00
#
_symmetry.space_group_name_H-M   'P 1'
#
loop_
_entity.id
_entity.type
_entity.pdbx_description
1 polymer ?
#
loop_
_entity_poly.entity_id
_entity_poly.type
_entity_poly.pdbx_seq_one_letter_code
_entity_poly.pdbx_strand_id
1 'polypeptide(L)'
;MFNRLVGFSLICSFLLVTTACTTPKYKMPIEIPDRDVGLQIQDPIPTQINICMPTLVSNKIHAYQSGRPHYGYDIEIDEKDLTDSFQKALTQTVQQSNLYQSVAAPDTEDREHSLNTKIWIENIRYYVPTPLTEKVSEVKVEYIVTSKNGKILASGTVAENGVDNDIGFFKDVLKQSINAVQDALSKAAARIPVELAENDPFVQVAKADADPNYVISYKPTKPVQQEEGQQLQESEQRLAELMTQQTRQNIAHLNELIDSGNKDEFMAFIEQYPDLADHIENPAYRLLYTGPKELRIGTIAKMLEHGFGDKVIVAKINGVKEPYRDFSFDELVILKKLKFSDDIIAAMLNVTTELNREQARIAREDALLEEQRKGAQETGQNQSYIANQPQSDQNAFVNAVGQEAGRALGREAVKELLDRLF
;
A
#
# COMPACT_ATOMS: atom_id res chain seq x y z
N MET A 1 -14.57 40.78 -53.90
CA MET A 1 -13.83 41.72 -53.03
C MET A 1 -12.70 40.92 -52.40
N PHE A 2 -11.46 41.02 -52.92
CA PHE A 2 -10.37 41.86 -52.37
C PHE A 2 -10.16 41.59 -50.86
N ASN A 3 -9.00 41.24 -50.29
CA ASN A 3 -7.58 41.20 -50.69
C ASN A 3 -6.86 40.41 -49.55
N ARG A 4 -5.97 39.46 -49.83
CA ARG A 4 -4.49 39.54 -49.82
C ARG A 4 -3.75 39.53 -48.45
N LEU A 5 -2.75 38.62 -48.40
CA LEU A 5 -1.37 38.74 -47.87
C LEU A 5 -1.16 38.90 -46.34
N VAL A 6 -0.10 38.43 -45.66
CA VAL A 6 1.28 37.91 -45.89
C VAL A 6 1.56 37.03 -44.63
N GLY A 7 2.17 35.84 -44.61
CA GLY A 7 3.55 35.47 -44.97
C GLY A 7 4.59 36.02 -43.97
N PHE A 8 5.20 35.16 -43.13
CA PHE A 8 6.57 35.35 -42.63
C PHE A 8 7.23 34.01 -42.29
N SER A 9 8.43 33.85 -42.83
CA SER A 9 9.38 32.74 -42.74
C SER A 9 10.70 33.32 -42.22
N LEU A 10 11.38 32.63 -41.29
CA LEU A 10 12.80 32.79 -40.91
C LEU A 10 13.07 31.70 -39.85
N ILE A 11 13.72 30.56 -40.12
CA ILE A 11 15.15 30.33 -40.36
C ILE A 11 16.04 31.17 -39.45
N CYS A 12 16.63 30.55 -38.42
CA CYS A 12 17.93 30.98 -37.90
C CYS A 12 18.68 29.77 -37.31
N SER A 13 19.81 29.47 -37.94
CA SER A 13 20.79 28.46 -37.56
C SER A 13 21.94 29.10 -36.77
N PHE A 14 22.75 28.23 -36.12
CA PHE A 14 24.11 28.45 -35.57
C PHE A 14 24.25 29.26 -34.27
N LEU A 15 24.87 28.66 -33.23
CA LEU A 15 26.33 28.71 -33.05
C LEU A 15 26.79 27.80 -31.88
N LEU A 16 27.75 26.91 -32.17
CA LEU A 16 28.67 26.34 -31.18
C LEU A 16 29.59 27.46 -30.67
N VAL A 17 29.80 27.54 -29.36
CA VAL A 17 30.94 28.27 -28.78
C VAL A 17 31.67 27.35 -27.81
N THR A 18 32.87 26.97 -28.22
CA THR A 18 33.92 26.39 -27.39
C THR A 18 34.75 27.53 -26.78
N THR A 19 35.01 27.50 -25.48
CA THR A 19 36.10 28.27 -24.87
C THR A 19 36.77 27.46 -23.78
N ALA A 20 38.06 27.23 -23.98
CA ALA A 20 38.99 26.65 -23.01
C ALA A 20 39.82 27.77 -22.35
N CYS A 21 40.36 27.44 -21.16
CA CYS A 21 41.51 28.01 -20.46
C CYS A 21 41.42 29.46 -19.92
N THR A 22 41.58 29.62 -18.60
CA THR A 22 42.88 29.97 -17.99
C THR A 22 42.74 30.11 -16.45
N THR A 23 43.68 29.52 -15.71
CA THR A 23 43.83 29.68 -14.26
C THR A 23 44.83 30.80 -13.96
N PRO A 24 44.60 31.65 -12.94
CA PRO A 24 45.66 32.43 -12.33
C PRO A 24 46.18 31.77 -11.06
N LYS A 25 47.50 31.54 -11.03
CA LYS A 25 48.29 31.21 -9.84
C LYS A 25 48.41 32.46 -8.96
N TYR A 26 47.99 32.35 -7.69
CA TYR A 26 48.47 33.23 -6.62
C TYR A 26 49.04 32.39 -5.49
N LYS A 27 50.33 32.59 -5.20
CA LYS A 27 51.02 32.14 -3.99
C LYS A 27 50.92 33.27 -2.97
N MET A 28 50.37 32.99 -1.79
CA MET A 28 50.68 33.74 -0.57
C MET A 28 51.04 32.74 0.53
N PRO A 29 52.11 32.98 1.31
CA PRO A 29 52.46 32.14 2.45
C PRO A 29 51.59 32.53 3.66
N ILE A 30 50.87 31.56 4.21
CA ILE A 30 50.22 31.69 5.51
C ILE A 30 51.04 30.81 6.46
N GLU A 31 51.70 31.44 7.42
CA GLU A 31 52.24 30.77 8.60
C GLU A 31 51.06 30.27 9.45
N ILE A 32 50.99 28.96 9.67
CA ILE A 32 50.04 28.33 10.59
C ILE A 32 50.84 27.93 11.84
N PRO A 33 50.40 28.33 13.05
CA PRO A 33 51.05 27.96 14.29
C PRO A 33 50.86 26.46 14.57
N ASP A 34 51.90 25.84 15.13
CA ASP A 34 51.90 24.47 15.63
C ASP A 34 50.70 24.23 16.57
N ARG A 35 49.72 23.49 16.06
CA ARG A 35 48.73 22.79 16.88
C ARG A 35 48.90 21.31 16.58
N ASP A 36 49.13 20.54 17.63
CA ASP A 36 49.07 19.09 17.62
C ASP A 36 47.71 18.63 17.09
N VAL A 37 47.65 18.35 15.79
CA VAL A 37 46.54 17.66 15.14
C VAL A 37 46.78 16.18 15.40
N GLY A 38 46.08 15.63 16.39
CA GLY A 38 45.87 14.19 16.44
C GLY A 38 45.19 13.77 15.14
N LEU A 39 45.97 13.20 14.21
CA LEU A 39 45.47 12.53 13.02
C LEU A 39 44.56 11.40 13.49
N GLN A 40 43.24 11.66 13.53
CA GLN A 40 42.26 10.59 13.46
C GLN A 40 42.44 9.97 12.08
N ILE A 41 43.12 8.83 12.05
CA ILE A 41 43.15 7.98 10.88
C ILE A 41 41.70 7.51 10.71
N GLN A 42 41.03 8.05 9.69
CA GLN A 42 39.75 7.51 9.25
C GLN A 42 40.00 6.07 8.82
N ASP A 43 39.34 5.12 9.47
CA ASP A 43 39.44 3.71 9.11
C ASP A 43 39.06 3.54 7.62
N PRO A 44 39.76 2.65 6.89
CA PRO A 44 39.46 2.41 5.48
C PRO A 44 38.04 1.85 5.33
N ILE A 45 37.20 2.58 4.59
CA ILE A 45 35.84 2.16 4.22
C ILE A 45 35.95 1.29 2.96
N PRO A 46 35.32 0.09 2.93
CA PRO A 46 35.32 -0.76 1.73
C PRO A 46 34.80 0.00 0.50
N THR A 47 35.43 -0.28 -0.65
CA THR A 47 35.38 0.60 -1.82
C THR A 47 34.10 0.42 -2.63
N GLN A 48 33.59 -0.81 -2.74
CA GLN A 48 32.43 -1.09 -3.58
C GLN A 48 31.64 -2.34 -3.14
N ILE A 49 30.32 -2.21 -3.09
CA ILE A 49 29.39 -3.35 -2.99
C ILE A 49 28.50 -3.44 -4.22
N ASN A 50 28.28 -4.67 -4.68
CA ASN A 50 27.29 -4.98 -5.70
C ASN A 50 26.04 -5.57 -5.04
N ILE A 51 24.87 -5.01 -5.34
CA ILE A 51 23.58 -5.53 -4.88
C ILE A 51 23.03 -6.41 -5.99
N CYS A 52 23.05 -7.72 -5.75
CA CYS A 52 22.51 -8.68 -6.70
C CYS A 52 20.99 -8.54 -6.78
N MET A 53 20.42 -8.93 -7.93
CA MET A 53 18.97 -9.06 -8.09
C MET A 53 18.40 -9.96 -6.98
N PRO A 54 17.44 -9.48 -6.18
CA PRO A 54 16.80 -10.28 -5.15
C PRO A 54 16.10 -11.48 -5.79
N THR A 55 16.17 -12.65 -5.16
CA THR A 55 15.40 -13.82 -5.58
C THR A 55 14.11 -13.90 -4.77
N LEU A 56 12.94 -13.88 -5.43
CA LEU A 56 11.66 -14.12 -4.79
C LEU A 56 11.40 -15.63 -4.71
N VAL A 57 11.03 -16.13 -3.53
CA VAL A 57 10.98 -17.58 -3.27
C VAL A 57 9.55 -18.11 -3.20
N SER A 58 8.58 -17.22 -3.03
CA SER A 58 7.15 -17.54 -3.06
C SER A 58 6.39 -16.41 -3.72
N ASN A 59 5.71 -16.72 -4.81
CA ASN A 59 4.86 -15.80 -5.57
C ASN A 59 3.36 -16.06 -5.38
N LYS A 60 2.99 -17.08 -4.59
CA LYS A 60 1.58 -17.40 -4.33
C LYS A 60 1.11 -16.76 -3.04
N ILE A 61 0.45 -15.63 -3.20
CA ILE A 61 -0.25 -14.96 -2.13
C ILE A 61 -1.66 -15.54 -2.07
N HIS A 62 -1.91 -16.36 -1.05
CA HIS A 62 -3.25 -16.84 -0.75
C HIS A 62 -3.95 -15.81 0.13
N ALA A 63 -4.84 -15.01 -0.47
CA ALA A 63 -5.70 -14.11 0.28
C ALA A 63 -6.87 -14.90 0.85
N TYR A 64 -6.88 -15.13 2.16
CA TYR A 64 -7.99 -15.77 2.85
C TYR A 64 -8.93 -14.73 3.47
N GLN A 65 -10.22 -14.84 3.16
CA GLN A 65 -11.25 -14.08 3.86
C GLN A 65 -11.56 -14.74 5.21
N SER A 66 -11.32 -14.05 6.33
CA SER A 66 -11.67 -14.59 7.66
C SER A 66 -13.18 -14.86 7.72
N GLY A 67 -13.57 -16.10 8.06
CA GLY A 67 -14.96 -16.50 8.24
C GLY A 67 -15.61 -17.25 7.06
N ARG A 68 -14.91 -17.43 5.92
CA ARG A 68 -15.39 -18.31 4.83
C ARG A 68 -14.24 -19.23 4.35
N PRO A 69 -14.25 -20.54 4.68
CA PRO A 69 -13.12 -21.44 4.41
C PRO A 69 -12.83 -21.76 2.93
N HIS A 70 -13.57 -21.19 1.95
CA HIS A 70 -13.51 -21.63 0.55
C HIS A 70 -13.41 -20.53 -0.52
N TYR A 71 -13.24 -19.25 -0.15
CA TYR A 71 -12.99 -18.18 -1.13
C TYR A 71 -11.57 -17.64 -0.94
N GLY A 72 -10.60 -18.40 -1.46
CA GLY A 72 -9.24 -17.92 -1.66
C GLY A 72 -9.14 -17.31 -3.05
N TYR A 73 -8.64 -16.07 -3.13
CA TYR A 73 -8.16 -15.52 -4.40
C TYR A 73 -6.65 -15.72 -4.43
N ASP A 74 -6.18 -16.41 -5.47
CA ASP A 74 -4.75 -16.43 -5.78
C ASP A 74 -4.43 -15.08 -6.45
N ILE A 75 -3.60 -14.28 -5.77
CA ILE A 75 -3.12 -13.02 -6.32
C ILE A 75 -1.73 -13.29 -6.90
N GLU A 76 -1.62 -13.14 -8.22
CA GLU A 76 -0.33 -13.14 -8.90
C GLU A 76 0.19 -11.70 -8.91
N ILE A 77 1.23 -11.43 -8.12
CA ILE A 77 1.97 -10.18 -8.19
C ILE A 77 3.11 -10.38 -9.18
N ASP A 78 3.36 -9.37 -10.03
CA ASP A 78 4.53 -9.37 -10.89
C ASP A 78 5.80 -9.38 -10.02
N GLU A 79 6.52 -10.50 -10.06
CA GLU A 79 7.76 -10.71 -9.34
C GLU A 79 8.78 -9.61 -9.67
N LYS A 80 8.79 -9.16 -10.94
CA LYS A 80 9.72 -8.14 -11.41
C LYS A 80 9.48 -6.79 -10.73
N ASP A 81 8.23 -6.37 -10.58
CA ASP A 81 7.91 -5.09 -9.97
C ASP A 81 8.33 -5.04 -8.49
N LEU A 82 8.12 -6.13 -7.75
CA LEU A 82 8.52 -6.24 -6.34
C LEU A 82 10.05 -6.27 -6.18
N THR A 83 10.72 -7.07 -7.01
CA THR A 83 12.19 -7.21 -6.98
C THR A 83 12.89 -5.93 -7.40
N ASP A 84 12.43 -5.26 -8.45
CA ASP A 84 12.95 -3.96 -8.89
C ASP A 84 12.73 -2.87 -7.82
N SER A 85 11.53 -2.82 -7.21
CA SER A 85 11.22 -1.86 -6.15
C SER A 85 12.11 -2.06 -4.91
N PHE A 86 12.24 -3.32 -4.47
CA PHE A 86 13.11 -3.65 -3.33
C PHE A 86 14.57 -3.34 -3.63
N GLN A 87 15.07 -3.74 -4.80
CA GLN A 87 16.45 -3.48 -5.20
C GLN A 87 16.75 -1.97 -5.23
N LYS A 88 15.82 -1.16 -5.76
CA LYS A 88 15.95 0.30 -5.78
C LYS A 88 16.02 0.88 -4.37
N ALA A 89 15.13 0.46 -3.48
CA ALA A 89 15.12 0.89 -2.08
C ALA A 89 16.41 0.48 -1.35
N LEU A 90 16.87 -0.76 -1.54
CA LEU A 90 18.10 -1.29 -0.93
C LEU A 90 19.34 -0.56 -1.46
N THR A 91 19.39 -0.28 -2.76
CA THR A 91 20.49 0.51 -3.36
C THR A 91 20.56 1.89 -2.76
N GLN A 92 19.43 2.58 -2.66
CA GLN A 92 19.37 3.92 -2.10
C GLN A 92 19.77 3.97 -0.62
N THR A 93 19.29 3.01 0.17
CA THR A 93 19.59 2.95 1.62
C THR A 93 21.04 2.56 1.91
N VAL A 94 21.62 1.61 1.15
CA VAL A 94 23.05 1.28 1.25
C VAL A 94 23.91 2.48 0.87
N GLN A 95 23.58 3.22 -0.20
CA GLN A 95 24.30 4.44 -0.57
C GLN A 95 24.24 5.52 0.52
N GLN A 96 23.09 5.68 1.18
CA GLN A 96 22.90 6.65 2.25
C GLN A 96 23.61 6.26 3.56
N SER A 97 23.83 4.97 3.80
CA SER A 97 24.46 4.46 5.03
C SER A 97 25.95 4.81 5.16
N ASN A 98 26.62 5.16 4.06
CA ASN A 98 28.09 5.32 3.99
C ASN A 98 28.90 4.08 4.41
N LEU A 99 28.30 2.89 4.46
CA LEU A 99 29.01 1.63 4.70
C LEU A 99 29.99 1.28 3.58
N TYR A 100 29.70 1.78 2.37
CA TYR A 100 30.49 1.57 1.17
C TYR A 100 30.69 2.91 0.45
N GLN A 101 31.85 3.10 -0.17
CA GLN A 101 32.12 4.31 -0.95
C GLN A 101 31.27 4.41 -2.21
N SER A 102 30.91 3.26 -2.79
CA SER A 102 30.06 3.17 -3.97
C SER A 102 29.21 1.90 -3.99
N VAL A 103 28.04 1.98 -4.64
CA VAL A 103 27.16 0.83 -4.89
C VAL A 103 27.07 0.63 -6.40
N ALA A 104 27.44 -0.56 -6.86
CA ALA A 104 27.50 -0.92 -8.27
C ALA A 104 26.19 -1.56 -8.75
N ALA A 105 25.95 -1.51 -10.07
CA ALA A 105 24.87 -2.26 -10.69
C ALA A 105 25.16 -3.79 -10.64
N PRO A 106 24.12 -4.65 -10.70
CA PRO A 106 24.23 -6.11 -10.59
C PRO A 106 25.31 -6.75 -11.48
N ASP A 107 25.52 -6.19 -12.66
CA ASP A 107 26.30 -6.83 -13.74
C ASP A 107 27.75 -6.33 -13.85
N THR A 108 28.27 -5.56 -12.88
CA THR A 108 29.68 -5.11 -12.92
C THR A 108 30.62 -6.22 -12.43
N GLU A 109 31.57 -6.63 -13.28
CA GLU A 109 32.55 -7.70 -13.00
C GLU A 109 33.55 -7.37 -11.88
N ASP A 110 33.87 -6.09 -11.68
CA ASP A 110 34.86 -5.68 -10.68
C ASP A 110 34.18 -5.35 -9.35
N ARG A 111 33.96 -6.40 -8.54
CA ARG A 111 33.29 -6.30 -7.23
C ARG A 111 34.19 -6.82 -6.11
N GLU A 112 34.28 -6.06 -5.02
CA GLU A 112 34.91 -6.49 -3.77
C GLU A 112 33.94 -7.34 -2.96
N HIS A 113 32.71 -6.85 -2.76
CA HIS A 113 31.65 -7.57 -2.05
C HIS A 113 30.36 -7.66 -2.88
N SER A 114 29.56 -8.68 -2.61
CA SER A 114 28.22 -8.87 -3.18
C SER A 114 27.18 -9.13 -2.09
N LEU A 115 26.10 -8.37 -2.09
CA LEU A 115 24.92 -8.57 -1.24
C LEU A 115 23.88 -9.36 -2.03
N ASN A 116 23.65 -10.60 -1.60
CA ASN A 116 22.59 -11.46 -2.13
C ASN A 116 21.41 -11.43 -1.16
N THR A 117 20.20 -11.24 -1.69
CA THR A 117 18.99 -11.19 -0.88
C THR A 117 17.95 -12.18 -1.40
N LYS A 118 17.20 -12.75 -0.47
CA LYS A 118 16.17 -13.75 -0.70
C LYS A 118 14.91 -13.31 0.04
N ILE A 119 13.85 -13.07 -0.71
CA ILE A 119 12.61 -12.46 -0.20
C ILE A 119 11.56 -13.55 0.03
N TRP A 120 11.02 -13.54 1.24
CA TRP A 120 9.90 -14.37 1.68
C TRP A 120 8.74 -13.46 2.09
N ILE A 121 7.61 -13.62 1.42
CA ILE A 121 6.38 -12.90 1.77
C ILE A 121 5.51 -13.89 2.55
N GLU A 122 5.33 -13.64 3.85
CA GLU A 122 4.60 -14.53 4.74
C GLU A 122 3.37 -13.83 5.33
N ASN A 123 2.43 -14.63 5.86
CA ASN A 123 1.35 -14.13 6.71
C ASN A 123 0.55 -12.93 6.16
N ILE A 124 0.29 -12.85 4.85
CA ILE A 124 -0.65 -11.85 4.32
C ILE A 124 -2.05 -12.21 4.81
N ARG A 125 -2.51 -11.55 5.88
CA ARG A 125 -3.82 -11.77 6.47
C ARG A 125 -4.73 -10.60 6.15
N TYR A 126 -5.82 -10.90 5.44
CA TYR A 126 -6.91 -9.94 5.26
C TYR A 126 -7.98 -10.23 6.30
N TYR A 127 -8.07 -9.35 7.29
CA TYR A 127 -9.26 -9.27 8.10
C TYR A 127 -10.31 -8.45 7.34
N VAL A 128 -11.55 -8.95 7.29
CA VAL A 128 -12.69 -8.16 6.79
C VAL A 128 -12.70 -6.86 7.60
N PRO A 129 -12.72 -5.68 6.95
CA PRO A 129 -12.50 -4.41 7.64
C PRO A 129 -13.57 -4.22 8.71
N THR A 130 -13.18 -4.46 9.96
CA THR A 130 -13.77 -3.73 11.08
C THR A 130 -12.92 -2.47 11.28
N PRO A 131 -13.50 -1.37 11.81
CA PRO A 131 -12.77 -0.11 12.07
C PRO A 131 -11.54 -0.24 12.98
N LEU A 132 -11.23 -1.43 13.49
CA LEU A 132 -10.24 -1.72 14.53
C LEU A 132 -9.23 -2.79 14.12
N THR A 133 -9.30 -3.34 12.92
CA THR A 133 -8.36 -4.38 12.46
C THR A 133 -7.34 -3.79 11.50
N GLU A 134 -6.10 -3.62 11.99
CA GLU A 134 -4.94 -3.28 11.16
C GLU A 134 -4.67 -4.40 10.14
N LYS A 135 -4.43 -4.00 8.88
CA LYS A 135 -3.96 -4.91 7.84
C LYS A 135 -2.45 -5.01 8.00
N VAL A 136 -1.97 -6.23 8.23
CA VAL A 136 -0.53 -6.48 8.43
C VAL A 136 -0.07 -7.48 7.38
N SER A 137 0.88 -7.04 6.55
CA SER A 137 1.67 -7.90 5.67
C SER A 137 3.06 -8.06 6.26
N GLU A 138 3.45 -9.28 6.62
CA GLU A 138 4.80 -9.55 7.12
C GLU A 138 5.71 -9.94 5.95
N VAL A 139 6.79 -9.19 5.75
CA VAL A 139 7.81 -9.51 4.76
C VAL A 139 9.09 -9.88 5.50
N LYS A 140 9.64 -11.05 5.17
CA LYS A 140 10.93 -11.53 5.66
C LYS A 140 11.96 -11.51 4.55
N VAL A 141 13.08 -10.85 4.78
CA VAL A 141 14.18 -10.78 3.84
C VAL A 141 15.41 -11.42 4.46
N GLU A 142 15.84 -12.55 3.90
CA GLU A 142 17.14 -13.14 4.22
C GLU A 142 18.20 -12.48 3.36
N TYR A 143 19.34 -12.14 3.95
CA TYR A 143 20.46 -11.55 3.23
C TYR A 143 21.76 -12.26 3.54
N ILE A 144 22.66 -12.29 2.55
CA ILE A 144 24.00 -12.87 2.65
C ILE A 144 24.96 -11.92 1.92
N VAL A 145 25.95 -11.40 2.64
CA VAL A 145 27.07 -10.66 2.05
C VAL A 145 28.24 -11.60 1.85
N THR A 146 28.76 -11.67 0.63
CA THR A 146 29.95 -12.46 0.28
C THR A 146 31.04 -11.58 -0.31
N SER A 147 32.30 -11.91 -0.05
CA SER A 147 33.44 -11.27 -0.73
C SER A 147 33.66 -11.83 -2.14
N LYS A 148 34.56 -11.20 -2.89
CA LYS A 148 34.98 -11.60 -4.26
C LYS A 148 35.41 -13.07 -4.36
N ASN A 149 35.92 -13.66 -3.27
CA ASN A 149 36.34 -15.07 -3.23
C ASN A 149 35.22 -16.04 -2.80
N GLY A 150 33.99 -15.55 -2.57
CA GLY A 150 32.84 -16.35 -2.17
C GLY A 150 32.72 -16.59 -0.65
N LYS A 151 33.62 -16.05 0.18
CA LYS A 151 33.50 -16.13 1.65
C LYS A 151 32.31 -15.30 2.13
N ILE A 152 31.46 -15.90 2.96
CA ILE A 152 30.35 -15.21 3.65
C ILE A 152 30.94 -14.29 4.73
N LEU A 153 30.61 -13.01 4.64
CA LEU A 153 31.03 -11.95 5.57
C LEU A 153 29.94 -11.66 6.60
N ALA A 154 28.68 -11.69 6.16
CA ALA A 154 27.51 -11.49 7.01
C ALA A 154 26.32 -12.26 6.46
N SER A 155 25.40 -12.65 7.34
CA SER A 155 24.08 -13.13 6.96
C SER A 155 23.09 -12.79 8.05
N GLY A 156 21.84 -12.50 7.68
CA GLY A 156 20.78 -12.19 8.64
C GLY A 156 19.40 -12.32 8.01
N THR A 157 18.38 -12.04 8.82
CA THR A 157 16.98 -12.09 8.42
C THR A 157 16.27 -10.89 9.02
N VAL A 158 15.75 -10.02 8.16
CA VAL A 158 14.94 -8.86 8.54
C VAL A 158 13.47 -9.20 8.35
N ALA A 159 12.63 -8.98 9.37
CA ALA A 159 11.19 -9.16 9.29
C ALA A 159 10.49 -7.82 9.55
N GLU A 160 9.70 -7.35 8.59
CA GLU A 160 9.01 -6.07 8.66
C GLU A 160 7.53 -6.18 8.34
N ASN A 161 6.75 -5.32 9.00
CA ASN A 161 5.32 -5.24 8.83
C ASN A 161 4.95 -4.03 7.96
N GLY A 162 4.22 -4.31 6.90
CA GLY A 162 3.56 -3.31 6.07
C GLY A 162 2.26 -2.87 6.70
N VAL A 163 2.03 -1.57 6.76
CA VAL A 163 0.77 -1.00 7.24
C VAL A 163 0.10 -0.28 6.08
N ASP A 164 -1.17 -0.60 5.84
CA ASP A 164 -2.02 0.20 4.96
C ASP A 164 -3.10 0.91 5.77
N ASN A 165 -3.10 2.24 5.71
CA ASN A 165 -4.03 3.10 6.43
C ASN A 165 -5.32 3.36 5.63
N ASP A 166 -5.42 2.89 4.39
CA ASP A 166 -6.51 3.25 3.49
C ASP A 166 -7.74 2.33 3.64
N ILE A 167 -8.90 2.92 3.93
CA ILE A 167 -10.18 2.23 4.12
C ILE A 167 -10.93 2.20 2.78
N GLY A 168 -10.45 1.36 1.86
CA GLY A 168 -10.98 1.23 0.49
C GLY A 168 -11.91 0.03 0.30
N PHE A 169 -12.71 0.06 -0.77
CA PHE A 169 -13.64 -1.02 -1.15
C PHE A 169 -12.87 -2.22 -1.74
N PHE A 170 -13.51 -3.40 -1.91
CA PHE A 170 -12.85 -4.67 -2.30
C PHE A 170 -11.86 -4.62 -3.50
N LYS A 171 -12.06 -3.74 -4.48
CA LYS A 171 -11.10 -3.59 -5.60
C LYS A 171 -9.81 -2.85 -5.19
N ASP A 172 -9.90 -1.98 -4.19
CA ASP A 172 -8.76 -1.28 -3.62
C ASP A 172 -7.96 -2.20 -2.70
N VAL A 173 -8.60 -3.22 -2.11
CA VAL A 173 -7.93 -4.18 -1.22
C VAL A 173 -6.68 -4.77 -1.86
N LEU A 174 -6.70 -5.13 -3.14
CA LEU A 174 -5.55 -5.73 -3.83
C LEU A 174 -4.41 -4.72 -4.05
N LYS A 175 -4.75 -3.48 -4.36
CA LYS A 175 -3.78 -2.39 -4.50
C LYS A 175 -3.15 -2.05 -3.14
N GLN A 176 -3.99 -2.09 -2.11
CA GLN A 176 -3.60 -1.86 -0.72
C GLN A 176 -2.63 -2.93 -0.22
N SER A 177 -2.88 -4.18 -0.54
CA SER A 177 -1.95 -5.29 -0.30
C SER A 177 -0.57 -5.06 -0.88
N ILE A 178 -0.54 -4.63 -2.14
CA ILE A 178 0.71 -4.39 -2.87
C ILE A 178 1.45 -3.24 -2.19
N ASN A 179 0.74 -2.17 -1.82
CA ASN A 179 1.32 -1.05 -1.09
C ASN A 179 1.89 -1.46 0.27
N ALA A 180 1.16 -2.27 1.05
CA ALA A 180 1.64 -2.79 2.34
C ALA A 180 2.90 -3.66 2.16
N VAL A 181 2.93 -4.53 1.17
CA VAL A 181 4.13 -5.34 0.86
C VAL A 181 5.29 -4.45 0.41
N GLN A 182 5.04 -3.42 -0.41
CA GLN A 182 6.06 -2.46 -0.84
C GLN A 182 6.60 -1.62 0.33
N ASP A 183 5.74 -1.23 1.27
CA ASP A 183 6.12 -0.55 2.51
C ASP A 183 7.01 -1.44 3.38
N ALA A 184 6.59 -2.69 3.63
CA ALA A 184 7.37 -3.68 4.37
C ALA A 184 8.74 -3.94 3.73
N LEU A 185 8.78 -4.09 2.40
CA LEU A 185 10.03 -4.25 1.65
C LEU A 185 10.94 -3.02 1.78
N SER A 186 10.36 -1.82 1.75
CA SER A 186 11.12 -0.57 1.89
C SER A 186 11.71 -0.43 3.30
N LYS A 187 10.95 -0.78 4.34
CA LYS A 187 11.43 -0.85 5.72
C LYS A 187 12.54 -1.90 5.87
N ALA A 188 12.35 -3.08 5.28
CA ALA A 188 13.35 -4.15 5.36
C ALA A 188 14.66 -3.74 4.66
N ALA A 189 14.56 -3.08 3.50
CA ALA A 189 15.70 -2.54 2.79
C ALA A 189 16.47 -1.49 3.62
N ALA A 190 15.76 -0.64 4.37
CA ALA A 190 16.37 0.36 5.23
C ALA A 190 17.08 -0.24 6.47
N ARG A 191 16.61 -1.40 6.95
CA ARG A 191 17.16 -2.06 8.15
C ARG A 191 18.38 -2.91 7.88
N ILE A 192 18.53 -3.50 6.69
CA ILE A 192 19.70 -4.31 6.32
C ILE A 192 21.04 -3.56 6.53
N PRO A 193 21.22 -2.31 6.06
CA PRO A 193 22.44 -1.55 6.34
C PRO A 193 22.69 -1.36 7.84
N VAL A 194 21.65 -1.14 8.64
CA VAL A 194 21.78 -0.97 10.10
C VAL A 194 22.31 -2.25 10.74
N GLU A 195 21.71 -3.41 10.43
CA GLU A 195 22.18 -4.70 10.95
C GLU A 195 23.60 -5.05 10.48
N LEU A 196 23.97 -4.66 9.25
CA LEU A 196 25.33 -4.81 8.77
C LEU A 196 26.31 -3.92 9.53
N ALA A 197 25.93 -2.68 9.85
CA ALA A 197 26.77 -1.76 10.63
C ALA A 197 26.99 -2.25 12.07
N GLU A 198 25.97 -2.88 12.67
CA GLU A 198 26.01 -3.43 14.04
C GLU A 198 26.77 -4.76 14.12
N ASN A 199 26.91 -5.47 13.00
CA ASN A 199 27.65 -6.73 12.93
C ASN A 199 29.17 -6.48 12.96
N ASP A 200 29.74 -6.38 14.17
CA ASP A 200 31.18 -6.17 14.40
C ASP A 200 32.09 -7.15 13.60
N PRO A 201 31.79 -8.46 13.50
CA PRO A 201 32.52 -9.37 12.59
C PRO A 201 32.54 -8.91 11.13
N PHE A 202 31.43 -8.40 10.61
CA PHE A 202 31.36 -7.87 9.25
C PHE A 202 32.22 -6.61 9.09
N VAL A 203 32.11 -5.65 10.01
CA VAL A 203 32.89 -4.41 9.98
C VAL A 203 34.40 -4.71 10.04
N GLN A 204 34.81 -5.65 10.89
CA GLN A 204 36.22 -6.04 10.98
C GLN A 204 36.74 -6.76 9.74
N VAL A 205 35.93 -7.63 9.13
CA VAL A 205 36.32 -8.32 7.90
C VAL A 205 36.33 -7.36 6.71
N ALA A 206 35.37 -6.44 6.63
CA ALA A 206 35.33 -5.41 5.59
C ALA A 206 36.54 -4.46 5.68
N LYS A 207 36.95 -4.07 6.91
CA LYS A 207 38.18 -3.31 7.15
C LYS A 207 39.43 -4.11 6.78
N ALA A 208 39.46 -5.42 7.07
CA ALA A 208 40.56 -6.31 6.71
C ALA A 208 40.71 -6.52 5.19
N ASP A 209 39.60 -6.53 4.45
CA ASP A 209 39.63 -6.60 2.99
C ASP A 209 40.09 -5.26 2.37
N ALA A 210 39.77 -4.12 3.01
CA ALA A 210 40.16 -2.79 2.55
C ALA A 210 41.62 -2.41 2.89
N ASP A 211 42.19 -2.96 3.97
CA ASP A 211 43.61 -2.79 4.33
C ASP A 211 44.27 -4.15 4.61
N PRO A 212 45.19 -4.61 3.73
CA PRO A 212 45.87 -5.90 3.89
C PRO A 212 46.75 -5.99 5.14
N ASN A 213 47.00 -4.89 5.86
CA ASN A 213 47.74 -4.88 7.12
C ASN A 213 46.85 -4.89 8.37
N TYR A 214 45.52 -4.86 8.22
CA TYR A 214 44.60 -4.83 9.35
C TYR A 214 44.49 -6.20 10.02
N VAL A 215 44.89 -6.28 11.30
CA VAL A 215 44.84 -7.51 12.10
C VAL A 215 43.49 -7.63 12.79
N ILE A 216 42.71 -8.66 12.44
CA ILE A 216 41.42 -8.95 13.07
C ILE A 216 41.65 -9.32 14.54
N SER A 217 41.21 -8.47 15.47
CA SER A 217 41.28 -8.74 16.90
C SER A 217 39.89 -9.05 17.41
N TYR A 218 39.56 -10.35 17.50
CA TYR A 218 38.32 -10.80 18.12
C TYR A 218 38.37 -10.54 19.63
N LYS A 219 37.82 -9.41 20.07
CA LYS A 219 37.34 -9.30 21.45
C LYS A 219 35.96 -9.95 21.49
N PRO A 220 35.74 -10.99 22.32
CA PRO A 220 34.40 -11.55 22.48
C PRO A 220 33.47 -10.46 23.04
N THR A 221 32.55 -10.00 22.20
CA THR A 221 31.56 -8.98 22.53
C THR A 221 30.56 -9.58 23.51
N LYS A 222 30.36 -8.93 24.66
CA LYS A 222 29.28 -9.26 25.58
C LYS A 222 27.94 -9.13 24.85
N PRO A 223 26.93 -9.95 25.16
CA PRO A 223 25.63 -9.89 24.49
C PRO A 223 25.03 -8.48 24.60
N VAL A 224 24.91 -7.83 23.44
CA VAL A 224 24.22 -6.55 23.24
C VAL A 224 22.73 -6.89 23.26
N GLN A 225 22.05 -6.57 24.37
CA GLN A 225 20.60 -6.78 24.48
C GLN A 225 19.85 -5.55 25.03
N GLN A 226 20.51 -4.39 25.20
CA GLN A 226 19.84 -3.24 25.83
C GLN A 226 20.06 -1.87 25.15
N GLU A 227 21.01 -1.71 24.21
CA GLU A 227 21.25 -0.39 23.57
C GLU A 227 20.63 -0.28 22.16
N GLU A 228 20.47 -1.37 21.40
CA GLU A 228 19.83 -1.37 20.06
C GLU A 228 18.36 -0.94 20.09
N GLY A 229 17.63 -1.27 21.17
CA GLY A 229 16.24 -0.85 21.34
C GLY A 229 16.06 0.67 21.45
N GLN A 230 17.07 1.39 21.95
CA GLN A 230 17.01 2.85 22.06
C GLN A 230 17.28 3.53 20.72
N GLN A 231 18.24 3.03 19.92
CA GLN A 231 18.53 3.62 18.60
C GLN A 231 17.40 3.37 17.58
N LEU A 232 16.75 2.20 17.62
CA LEU A 232 15.60 1.93 16.75
C LEU A 232 14.43 2.85 17.09
N GLN A 233 14.12 3.02 18.39
CA GLN A 233 13.07 3.95 18.84
C GLN A 233 13.37 5.40 18.44
N GLU A 234 14.62 5.85 18.55
CA GLU A 234 15.01 7.20 18.12
C GLU A 234 14.86 7.42 16.62
N SER A 235 15.18 6.41 15.79
CA SER A 235 15.06 6.52 14.33
C SER A 235 13.59 6.53 13.88
N GLU A 236 12.73 5.71 14.49
CA GLU A 236 11.28 5.74 14.28
C GLU A 236 10.67 7.08 14.69
N GLN A 237 11.09 7.63 15.85
CA GLN A 237 10.64 8.95 16.30
C GLN A 237 11.02 10.07 15.32
N ARG A 238 12.25 10.05 14.78
CA ARG A 238 12.69 11.04 13.79
C ARG A 238 11.90 10.94 12.49
N LEU A 239 11.60 9.72 12.03
CA LEU A 239 10.80 9.51 10.83
C LEU A 239 9.36 10.02 11.04
N ALA A 240 8.75 9.70 12.19
CA ALA A 240 7.43 10.21 12.56
C ALA A 240 7.41 11.74 12.66
N GLU A 241 8.47 12.35 13.18
CA GLU A 241 8.62 13.81 13.26
C GLU A 241 8.72 14.45 11.87
N LEU A 242 9.49 13.86 10.95
CA LEU A 242 9.59 14.32 9.56
C LEU A 242 8.25 14.23 8.82
N MET A 243 7.55 13.10 8.96
CA MET A 243 6.20 12.94 8.39
C MET A 243 5.23 13.98 8.95
N THR A 244 5.28 14.22 10.26
CA THR A 244 4.47 15.25 10.92
C THR A 244 4.80 16.66 10.41
N GLN A 245 6.07 16.96 10.18
CA GLN A 245 6.50 18.26 9.65
C GLN A 245 6.01 18.47 8.21
N GLN A 246 6.08 17.44 7.37
CA GLN A 246 5.56 17.50 6.00
C GLN A 246 4.04 17.70 5.98
N THR A 247 3.30 16.98 6.82
CA THR A 247 1.84 17.17 6.95
C THR A 247 1.52 18.59 7.41
N ARG A 248 2.26 19.16 8.36
CA ARG A 248 2.08 20.57 8.79
C ARG A 248 2.33 21.56 7.65
N GLN A 249 3.34 21.34 6.82
CA GLN A 249 3.61 22.19 5.64
C GLN A 249 2.47 22.09 4.62
N ASN A 250 1.97 20.89 4.37
CA ASN A 250 0.86 20.67 3.46
C ASN A 250 -0.44 21.32 3.96
N ILE A 251 -0.72 21.26 5.27
CA ILE A 251 -1.87 21.95 5.89
C ILE A 251 -1.72 23.47 5.78
N ALA A 252 -0.51 24.01 6.00
CA ALA A 252 -0.27 25.44 5.84
C ALA A 252 -0.55 25.90 4.40
N HIS A 253 -0.03 25.16 3.41
CA HIS A 253 -0.28 25.45 2.00
C HIS A 253 -1.76 25.30 1.61
N LEU A 254 -2.45 24.30 2.16
CA LEU A 254 -3.89 24.13 1.99
C LEU A 254 -4.68 25.37 2.45
N ASN A 255 -4.32 25.91 3.62
CA ASN A 255 -4.96 27.12 4.16
C ASN A 255 -4.67 28.35 3.29
N GLU A 256 -3.45 28.49 2.76
CA GLU A 256 -3.12 29.54 1.79
C GLU A 256 -4.00 29.45 0.53
N LEU A 257 -4.24 28.24 0.00
CA LEU A 257 -5.11 28.03 -1.15
C LEU A 257 -6.57 28.40 -0.85
N ILE A 258 -7.06 28.08 0.35
CA ILE A 258 -8.41 28.46 0.82
C ILE A 258 -8.51 29.99 0.91
N ASP A 259 -7.54 30.65 1.52
CA ASP A 259 -7.51 32.11 1.69
C ASP A 259 -7.38 32.85 0.36
N SER A 260 -6.68 32.27 -0.61
CA SER A 260 -6.51 32.84 -1.95
C SER A 260 -7.79 32.85 -2.78
N GLY A 261 -8.79 32.02 -2.44
CA GLY A 261 -9.99 31.86 -3.25
C GLY A 261 -9.81 30.97 -4.50
N ASN A 262 -8.62 30.43 -4.77
CA ASN A 262 -8.33 29.66 -5.98
C ASN A 262 -8.84 28.21 -5.87
N LYS A 263 -10.11 28.01 -6.24
CA LYS A 263 -10.78 26.71 -6.17
C LYS A 263 -10.12 25.64 -7.05
N ASP A 264 -9.52 26.02 -8.17
CA ASP A 264 -8.92 25.06 -9.11
C ASP A 264 -7.63 24.46 -8.55
N GLU A 265 -6.74 25.31 -8.04
CA GLU A 265 -5.51 24.87 -7.39
C GLU A 265 -5.81 24.09 -6.11
N PHE A 266 -6.78 24.54 -5.32
CA PHE A 266 -7.27 23.80 -4.15
C PHE A 266 -7.73 22.37 -4.51
N MET A 267 -8.56 22.23 -5.55
CA MET A 267 -9.07 20.91 -5.95
C MET A 267 -7.95 20.00 -6.46
N ALA A 268 -7.00 20.54 -7.24
CA ALA A 268 -5.84 19.79 -7.71
C ALA A 268 -4.94 19.33 -6.55
N PHE A 269 -4.73 20.22 -5.57
CA PHE A 269 -3.90 19.94 -4.40
C PHE A 269 -4.51 18.85 -3.51
N ILE A 270 -5.81 18.93 -3.19
CA ILE A 270 -6.49 17.89 -2.40
C ILE A 270 -6.63 16.57 -3.17
N GLU A 271 -6.69 16.59 -4.50
CA GLU A 271 -6.65 15.34 -5.29
C GLU A 271 -5.28 14.63 -5.20
N GLN A 272 -4.20 15.39 -5.06
CA GLN A 272 -2.86 14.86 -4.83
C GLN A 272 -2.67 14.34 -3.39
N TYR A 273 -3.36 14.95 -2.41
CA TYR A 273 -3.23 14.64 -0.98
C TYR A 273 -4.62 14.44 -0.32
N PRO A 274 -5.30 13.30 -0.57
CA PRO A 274 -6.67 13.08 -0.10
C PRO A 274 -6.81 13.12 1.44
N ASP A 275 -5.79 12.71 2.19
CA ASP A 275 -5.78 12.69 3.67
C ASP A 275 -5.91 14.09 4.30
N LEU A 276 -5.64 15.14 3.52
CA LEU A 276 -5.80 16.52 3.97
C LEU A 276 -7.26 16.98 3.98
N ALA A 277 -8.18 16.23 3.37
CA ALA A 277 -9.59 16.60 3.32
C ALA A 277 -10.22 16.78 4.72
N ASP A 278 -9.76 15.99 5.70
CA ASP A 278 -10.23 16.07 7.09
C ASP A 278 -9.72 17.30 7.84
N HIS A 279 -8.67 17.96 7.32
CA HIS A 279 -8.07 19.15 7.91
C HIS A 279 -8.66 20.45 7.37
N ILE A 280 -9.65 20.38 6.46
CA ILE A 280 -10.31 21.56 5.90
C ILE A 280 -11.33 22.11 6.91
N GLU A 281 -10.97 23.20 7.59
CA GLU A 281 -11.86 23.87 8.56
C GLU A 281 -13.05 24.57 7.88
N ASN A 282 -12.83 25.13 6.68
CA ASN A 282 -13.87 25.87 5.97
C ASN A 282 -14.92 24.91 5.37
N PRO A 283 -16.19 24.95 5.83
CA PRO A 283 -17.21 23.99 5.41
C PRO A 283 -17.51 24.10 3.91
N ALA A 284 -17.37 25.28 3.30
CA ALA A 284 -17.63 25.44 1.87
C ALA A 284 -16.59 24.73 1.01
N TYR A 285 -15.31 24.82 1.35
CA TYR A 285 -14.23 24.14 0.64
C TYR A 285 -14.25 22.63 0.86
N ARG A 286 -14.55 22.18 2.08
CA ARG A 286 -14.76 20.77 2.39
C ARG A 286 -15.89 20.18 1.54
N LEU A 287 -16.96 20.96 1.34
CA LEU A 287 -18.09 20.54 0.52
C LEU A 287 -17.72 20.35 -0.95
N LEU A 288 -16.82 21.16 -1.52
CA LEU A 288 -16.36 21.01 -2.92
C LEU A 288 -15.70 19.65 -3.19
N TYR A 289 -15.04 19.07 -2.18
CA TYR A 289 -14.41 17.76 -2.31
C TYR A 289 -15.36 16.58 -2.03
N THR A 290 -16.58 16.85 -1.55
CA THR A 290 -17.53 15.81 -1.17
C THR A 290 -18.20 15.19 -2.40
N GLY A 291 -18.31 13.86 -2.40
CA GLY A 291 -19.02 13.07 -3.42
C GLY A 291 -18.12 12.10 -4.20
N PRO A 292 -18.72 11.36 -5.15
CA PRO A 292 -18.02 10.41 -6.01
C PRO A 292 -16.90 11.09 -6.81
N LYS A 293 -15.78 10.40 -7.06
CA LYS A 293 -14.57 11.01 -7.67
C LYS A 293 -14.87 11.79 -8.97
N GLU A 294 -15.70 11.24 -9.85
CA GLU A 294 -16.07 11.88 -11.13
C GLU A 294 -17.08 13.03 -11.00
N LEU A 295 -17.84 13.07 -9.90
CA LEU A 295 -18.93 14.02 -9.67
C LEU A 295 -18.88 14.65 -8.28
N ARG A 296 -17.67 15.00 -7.84
CA ARG A 296 -17.51 15.86 -6.65
C ARG A 296 -18.26 17.17 -6.87
N ILE A 297 -18.73 17.78 -5.79
CA ILE A 297 -19.47 19.05 -5.85
C ILE A 297 -18.66 20.15 -6.55
N GLY A 298 -17.34 20.19 -6.38
CA GLY A 298 -16.47 21.10 -7.11
C GLY A 298 -16.51 20.90 -8.63
N THR A 299 -16.56 19.63 -9.09
CA THR A 299 -16.71 19.30 -10.50
C THR A 299 -18.09 19.72 -11.03
N ILE A 300 -19.15 19.50 -10.25
CA ILE A 300 -20.50 19.93 -10.63
C ILE A 300 -20.58 21.46 -10.71
N ALA A 301 -19.93 22.17 -9.79
CA ALA A 301 -19.83 23.64 -9.84
C ALA A 301 -19.16 24.12 -11.13
N LYS A 302 -18.06 23.47 -11.56
CA LYS A 302 -17.42 23.76 -12.85
C LYS A 302 -18.36 23.48 -14.03
N MET A 303 -19.13 22.39 -13.99
CA MET A 303 -20.13 22.11 -15.03
C MET A 303 -21.20 23.22 -15.11
N LEU A 304 -21.67 23.73 -13.97
CA LEU A 304 -22.59 24.87 -13.96
C LEU A 304 -21.94 26.13 -14.54
N GLU A 305 -20.68 26.41 -14.20
CA GLU A 305 -19.91 27.54 -14.75
C GLU A 305 -19.69 27.42 -16.27
N HIS A 306 -19.52 26.21 -16.78
CA HIS A 306 -19.44 25.92 -18.22
C HIS A 306 -20.81 25.93 -18.94
N GLY A 307 -21.90 26.19 -18.23
CA GLY A 307 -23.24 26.31 -18.83
C GLY A 307 -23.92 24.97 -19.12
N PHE A 308 -23.49 23.87 -18.49
CA PHE A 308 -24.24 22.62 -18.55
C PHE A 308 -25.58 22.80 -17.84
N GLY A 309 -26.67 22.45 -18.52
CA GLY A 309 -28.02 22.58 -17.95
C GLY A 309 -28.27 21.58 -16.81
N ASP A 310 -29.02 22.00 -15.79
CA ASP A 310 -29.34 21.22 -14.59
C ASP A 310 -29.85 19.80 -14.90
N LYS A 311 -30.66 19.63 -15.94
CA LYS A 311 -31.19 18.32 -16.36
C LYS A 311 -30.08 17.33 -16.73
N VAL A 312 -29.01 17.80 -17.37
CA VAL A 312 -27.86 16.96 -17.75
C VAL A 312 -27.08 16.55 -16.51
N ILE A 313 -26.88 17.50 -15.60
CA ILE A 313 -26.19 17.27 -14.32
C ILE A 313 -26.98 16.27 -13.47
N VAL A 314 -28.29 16.47 -13.30
CA VAL A 314 -29.19 15.53 -12.60
C VAL A 314 -29.13 14.13 -13.21
N ALA A 315 -29.19 14.01 -14.54
CA ALA A 315 -29.07 12.72 -15.21
C ALA A 315 -27.72 12.03 -14.93
N LYS A 316 -26.62 12.80 -14.91
CA LYS A 316 -25.29 12.28 -14.61
C LYS A 316 -25.17 11.86 -13.14
N ILE A 317 -25.74 12.62 -12.20
CA ILE A 317 -25.82 12.27 -10.77
C ILE A 317 -26.58 10.97 -10.56
N ASN A 318 -27.76 10.83 -11.17
CA ASN A 318 -28.58 9.61 -11.07
C ASN A 318 -27.90 8.37 -11.67
N GLY A 319 -26.90 8.54 -12.52
CA GLY A 319 -26.13 7.43 -13.10
C GLY A 319 -24.94 6.97 -12.24
N VAL A 320 -24.64 7.63 -11.12
CA VAL A 320 -23.51 7.26 -10.25
C VAL A 320 -23.86 6.06 -9.37
N LYS A 321 -22.88 5.19 -9.14
CA LYS A 321 -23.01 3.97 -8.32
C LYS A 321 -22.52 4.14 -6.88
N GLU A 322 -22.04 5.33 -6.55
CA GLU A 322 -21.49 5.69 -5.25
C GLU A 322 -22.39 6.75 -4.60
N PRO A 323 -22.70 6.63 -3.30
CA PRO A 323 -23.51 7.61 -2.60
C PRO A 323 -22.74 8.91 -2.36
N TYR A 324 -23.48 10.00 -2.18
CA TYR A 324 -22.92 11.21 -1.59
C TYR A 324 -22.97 11.10 -0.06
N ARG A 325 -22.29 12.03 0.63
CA ARG A 325 -22.46 12.19 2.08
C ARG A 325 -23.84 12.78 2.38
N ASP A 326 -24.39 12.47 3.55
CA ASP A 326 -25.53 13.20 4.09
C ASP A 326 -25.15 14.65 4.38
N PHE A 327 -25.93 15.58 3.83
CA PHE A 327 -25.74 17.02 3.98
C PHE A 327 -26.54 17.56 5.15
N SER A 328 -25.87 18.32 6.03
CA SER A 328 -26.55 19.11 7.05
C SER A 328 -27.31 20.28 6.44
N PHE A 329 -28.28 20.85 7.18
CA PHE A 329 -29.05 22.02 6.71
C PHE A 329 -28.13 23.21 6.37
N ASP A 330 -27.07 23.45 7.14
CA ASP A 330 -26.11 24.52 6.87
C ASP A 330 -25.34 24.28 5.55
N GLU A 331 -24.99 23.02 5.26
CA GLU A 331 -24.35 22.64 3.99
C GLU A 331 -25.31 22.82 2.81
N LEU A 332 -26.60 22.51 2.97
CA LEU A 332 -27.61 22.78 1.93
C LEU A 332 -27.71 24.29 1.62
N VAL A 333 -27.63 25.15 2.63
CA VAL A 333 -27.59 26.61 2.44
C VAL A 333 -26.31 27.04 1.70
N ILE A 334 -25.17 26.41 1.97
CA ILE A 334 -23.92 26.65 1.25
C ILE A 334 -24.05 26.22 -0.23
N LEU A 335 -24.62 25.05 -0.52
CA LEU A 335 -24.86 24.60 -1.89
C LEU A 335 -25.73 25.59 -2.67
N LYS A 336 -26.76 26.16 -2.03
CA LYS A 336 -27.57 27.23 -2.61
C LYS A 336 -26.77 28.48 -2.93
N LYS A 337 -25.87 28.90 -2.03
CA LYS A 337 -24.95 30.03 -2.28
C LYS A 337 -24.01 29.75 -3.45
N LEU A 338 -23.61 28.49 -3.63
CA LEU A 338 -22.82 28.00 -4.78
C LEU A 338 -23.63 27.80 -6.06
N LYS A 339 -24.88 28.28 -6.13
CA LYS A 339 -25.76 28.24 -7.31
C LYS A 339 -26.28 26.86 -7.71
N PHE A 340 -26.28 25.88 -6.80
CA PHE A 340 -26.93 24.60 -7.05
C PHE A 340 -28.46 24.75 -6.97
N SER A 341 -29.18 24.26 -7.98
CA SER A 341 -30.64 24.23 -7.98
C SER A 341 -31.19 23.18 -7.03
N ASP A 342 -32.47 23.31 -6.66
CA ASP A 342 -33.15 22.32 -5.80
C ASP A 342 -33.15 20.94 -6.42
N ASP A 343 -33.29 20.86 -7.75
CA ASP A 343 -33.32 19.60 -8.48
C ASP A 343 -31.99 18.85 -8.41
N ILE A 344 -30.86 19.56 -8.52
CA ILE A 344 -29.52 18.97 -8.39
C ILE A 344 -29.31 18.45 -6.95
N ILE A 345 -29.68 19.25 -5.95
CA ILE A 345 -29.58 18.87 -4.54
C ILE A 345 -30.46 17.65 -4.24
N ALA A 346 -31.71 17.65 -4.72
CA ALA A 346 -32.63 16.53 -4.56
C ALA A 346 -32.10 15.26 -5.23
N ALA A 347 -31.49 15.37 -6.41
CA ALA A 347 -30.87 14.23 -7.09
C ALA A 347 -29.73 13.62 -6.26
N MET A 348 -28.84 14.44 -5.68
CA MET A 348 -27.76 13.94 -4.81
C MET A 348 -28.29 13.20 -3.57
N LEU A 349 -29.33 13.72 -2.94
CA LEU A 349 -29.99 13.09 -1.78
C LEU A 349 -30.73 11.80 -2.16
N ASN A 350 -31.40 11.79 -3.31
CA ASN A 350 -32.15 10.62 -3.79
C ASN A 350 -31.21 9.45 -4.10
N VAL A 351 -30.13 9.68 -4.84
CA VAL A 351 -29.12 8.65 -5.17
C VAL A 351 -28.54 8.04 -3.90
N THR A 352 -28.19 8.89 -2.93
CA THR A 352 -27.67 8.44 -1.64
C THR A 352 -28.69 7.58 -0.88
N THR A 353 -29.95 8.02 -0.86
CA THR A 353 -31.04 7.28 -0.20
C THR A 353 -31.31 5.93 -0.88
N GLU A 354 -31.31 5.88 -2.21
CA GLU A 354 -31.54 4.65 -2.97
C GLU A 354 -30.40 3.64 -2.78
N LEU A 355 -29.14 4.09 -2.89
CA LEU A 355 -27.97 3.22 -2.69
C LEU A 355 -27.88 2.69 -1.26
N ASN A 356 -28.16 3.52 -0.25
CA ASN A 356 -28.18 3.08 1.15
C ASN A 356 -29.29 2.05 1.42
N ARG A 357 -30.47 2.21 0.81
CA ARG A 357 -31.56 1.22 0.90
C ARG A 357 -31.17 -0.11 0.26
N GLU A 358 -30.52 -0.05 -0.89
CA GLU A 358 -30.08 -1.24 -1.60
C GLU A 358 -28.96 -1.98 -0.85
N GLN A 359 -27.96 -1.27 -0.32
CA GLN A 359 -26.94 -1.84 0.53
C GLN A 359 -27.53 -2.49 1.79
N ALA A 360 -28.50 -1.84 2.42
CA ALA A 360 -29.20 -2.40 3.58
C ALA A 360 -30.01 -3.65 3.22
N ARG A 361 -30.58 -3.73 2.01
CA ARG A 361 -31.27 -4.92 1.50
C ARG A 361 -30.30 -6.09 1.33
N ILE A 362 -29.18 -5.85 0.66
CA ILE A 362 -28.12 -6.85 0.44
C ILE A 362 -27.59 -7.38 1.79
N ALA A 363 -27.28 -6.48 2.73
CA ALA A 363 -26.79 -6.86 4.05
C ALA A 363 -27.79 -7.73 4.84
N ARG A 364 -29.09 -7.48 4.69
CA ARG A 364 -30.13 -8.33 5.30
C ARG A 364 -30.20 -9.71 4.65
N GLU A 365 -30.10 -9.79 3.33
CA GLU A 365 -30.09 -11.07 2.61
C GLU A 365 -28.86 -11.90 3.00
N ASP A 366 -27.69 -11.29 3.10
CA ASP A 366 -26.46 -11.94 3.56
C ASP A 366 -26.59 -12.45 5.01
N ALA A 367 -27.18 -11.65 5.90
CA ALA A 367 -27.41 -12.05 7.29
C ALA A 367 -28.36 -13.27 7.39
N LEU A 368 -29.43 -13.30 6.60
CA LEU A 368 -30.36 -14.43 6.54
C LEU A 368 -29.70 -15.70 6.00
N LEU A 369 -28.86 -15.59 4.97
CA LEU A 369 -28.11 -16.72 4.42
C LEU A 369 -27.11 -17.29 5.44
N GLU A 370 -26.47 -16.43 6.22
CA GLU A 370 -25.55 -16.84 7.28
C GLU A 370 -26.29 -17.54 8.43
N GLU A 371 -27.47 -17.06 8.81
CA GLU A 371 -28.33 -17.70 9.80
C GLU A 371 -28.79 -19.10 9.35
N GLN A 372 -29.20 -19.25 8.08
CA GLN A 372 -29.54 -20.55 7.50
C GLN A 372 -28.36 -21.53 7.51
N ARG A 373 -27.14 -21.05 7.23
CA ARG A 373 -25.92 -21.87 7.27
C ARG A 373 -25.62 -22.37 8.68
N LYS A 374 -25.74 -21.50 9.69
CA LYS A 374 -25.54 -21.88 11.09
C LYS A 374 -26.56 -22.93 11.54
N GLY A 375 -27.84 -22.75 11.22
CA GLY A 375 -28.88 -23.74 11.52
C GLY A 375 -28.64 -25.11 10.87
N ALA A 376 -28.12 -25.14 9.64
CA ALA A 376 -27.78 -26.39 8.95
C ALA A 376 -26.59 -27.13 9.61
N GLN A 377 -25.59 -26.39 10.11
CA GLN A 377 -24.44 -26.98 10.82
C GLN A 377 -24.83 -27.56 12.18
N GLU A 378 -25.66 -26.86 12.95
CA GLU A 378 -26.15 -27.34 14.26
C GLU A 378 -27.02 -28.61 14.12
N THR A 379 -27.83 -28.68 13.05
CA THR A 379 -28.66 -29.88 12.78
C THR A 379 -27.81 -31.08 12.34
N GLY A 380 -26.69 -30.85 11.64
CA GLY A 380 -25.76 -31.90 11.21
C GLY A 380 -24.99 -32.58 12.33
N GLN A 381 -24.65 -31.85 13.41
CA GLN A 381 -23.90 -32.42 14.55
C GLN A 381 -24.76 -33.29 15.48
N ASN A 382 -26.08 -33.06 15.52
CA ASN A 382 -26.98 -33.90 16.31
C ASN A 382 -27.36 -35.22 15.61
N GLN A 383 -27.13 -35.37 14.30
CA GLN A 383 -27.34 -36.64 13.60
C GLN A 383 -26.15 -37.62 13.70
N SER A 384 -24.94 -37.16 14.09
CA SER A 384 -23.79 -38.05 14.31
C SER A 384 -23.87 -38.90 15.59
N TYR A 385 -24.83 -38.65 16.48
CA TYR A 385 -25.03 -39.46 17.70
C TYR A 385 -26.03 -40.62 17.53
N ILE A 386 -26.70 -40.77 16.38
CA ILE A 386 -27.58 -41.92 16.10
C ILE A 386 -26.86 -43.03 15.28
N ALA A 387 -25.68 -42.76 14.73
CA ALA A 387 -24.93 -43.73 13.92
C ALA A 387 -24.06 -44.73 14.72
N ASN A 388 -24.00 -44.63 16.05
CA ASN A 388 -23.26 -45.56 16.92
C ASN A 388 -24.16 -46.28 17.93
N GLN A 389 -25.38 -46.68 17.54
CA GLN A 389 -26.02 -47.81 18.20
C GLN A 389 -25.61 -49.11 17.50
N PRO A 390 -25.08 -50.11 18.24
CA PRO A 390 -24.78 -51.41 17.67
C PRO A 390 -26.07 -52.02 17.09
N GLN A 391 -26.05 -52.32 15.80
CA GLN A 391 -27.06 -53.09 15.10
C GLN A 391 -27.19 -54.47 15.75
N SER A 392 -28.18 -54.64 16.63
CA SER A 392 -28.76 -55.95 16.91
C SER A 392 -30.09 -56.07 16.17
N ASP A 393 -30.09 -56.80 15.06
CA ASP A 393 -31.20 -57.61 14.53
C ASP A 393 -32.62 -57.00 14.44
N GLN A 394 -32.79 -55.71 14.17
CA GLN A 394 -34.12 -55.13 13.84
C GLN A 394 -34.27 -54.65 12.38
N ASN A 395 -33.24 -54.77 11.54
CA ASN A 395 -33.24 -54.22 10.17
C ASN A 395 -33.99 -55.05 9.11
N ALA A 396 -34.67 -56.13 9.50
CA ALA A 396 -35.59 -56.85 8.60
C ALA A 396 -37.01 -56.26 8.62
N PHE A 397 -37.46 -55.65 9.72
CA PHE A 397 -38.85 -55.19 9.85
C PHE A 397 -39.04 -53.73 9.40
N VAL A 398 -38.08 -52.85 9.69
CA VAL A 398 -38.19 -51.40 9.36
C VAL A 398 -38.07 -51.14 7.86
N ASN A 399 -37.31 -51.96 7.13
CA ASN A 399 -37.20 -51.87 5.67
C ASN A 399 -38.49 -52.29 4.94
N ALA A 400 -39.29 -53.18 5.53
CA ALA A 400 -40.59 -53.57 4.97
C ALA A 400 -41.65 -52.48 5.19
N VAL A 401 -41.73 -51.91 6.40
CA VAL A 401 -42.70 -50.84 6.73
C VAL A 401 -42.40 -49.55 5.98
N GLY A 402 -41.12 -49.20 5.80
CA GLY A 402 -40.71 -48.00 5.03
C GLY A 402 -41.02 -48.11 3.53
N GLN A 403 -40.87 -49.28 2.92
CA GLN A 403 -41.22 -49.48 1.51
C GLN A 403 -42.73 -49.51 1.25
N GLU A 404 -43.52 -49.97 2.21
CA GLU A 404 -44.98 -50.02 2.07
C GLU A 404 -45.64 -48.65 2.31
N ALA A 405 -45.17 -47.90 3.32
CA ALA A 405 -45.63 -46.53 3.56
C ALA A 405 -45.25 -45.57 2.41
N GLY A 406 -44.04 -45.69 1.85
CA GLY A 406 -43.61 -44.89 0.71
C GLY A 406 -44.41 -45.17 -0.57
N ARG A 407 -44.83 -46.43 -0.78
CA ARG A 407 -45.69 -46.80 -1.92
C ARG A 407 -47.16 -46.41 -1.75
N ALA A 408 -47.64 -46.23 -0.52
CA ALA A 408 -48.98 -45.72 -0.23
C ALA A 408 -49.05 -44.20 -0.47
N LEU A 409 -48.11 -43.44 0.12
CA LEU A 409 -48.03 -41.99 -0.05
C LEU A 409 -47.76 -41.58 -1.50
N GLY A 410 -46.90 -42.31 -2.21
CA GLY A 410 -46.65 -42.06 -3.63
C GLY A 410 -47.88 -42.28 -4.52
N ARG A 411 -48.75 -43.26 -4.19
CA ARG A 411 -49.98 -43.50 -4.95
C ARG A 411 -51.06 -42.46 -4.66
N GLU A 412 -51.13 -41.97 -3.43
CA GLU A 412 -52.11 -40.95 -3.04
C GLU A 412 -51.76 -39.57 -3.62
N ALA A 413 -50.47 -39.19 -3.58
CA ALA A 413 -50.00 -37.97 -4.21
C ALA A 413 -50.16 -37.98 -5.74
N VAL A 414 -49.91 -39.11 -6.41
CA VAL A 414 -50.11 -39.23 -7.87
C VAL A 414 -51.59 -39.19 -8.23
N LYS A 415 -52.48 -39.76 -7.40
CA LYS A 415 -53.93 -39.70 -7.61
C LYS A 415 -54.44 -38.26 -7.48
N GLU A 416 -54.01 -37.53 -6.45
CA GLU A 416 -54.40 -36.12 -6.25
C GLU A 416 -53.90 -35.20 -7.38
N LEU A 417 -52.74 -35.52 -7.97
CA LEU A 417 -52.17 -34.79 -9.10
C LEU A 417 -52.92 -35.09 -10.41
N LEU A 418 -53.38 -36.33 -10.60
CA LEU A 418 -54.18 -36.71 -11.76
C LEU A 418 -55.62 -36.15 -11.70
N ASP A 419 -56.27 -36.16 -10.52
CA ASP A 419 -57.60 -35.55 -10.32
C ASP A 419 -57.60 -34.01 -10.47
N ARG A 420 -56.42 -33.37 -10.43
CA ARG A 420 -56.26 -31.93 -10.72
C ARG A 420 -55.95 -31.63 -12.19
N LEU A 421 -55.47 -32.61 -12.95
CA LEU A 421 -55.04 -32.43 -14.33
C LEU A 421 -56.09 -32.87 -15.36
N PHE A 422 -57.01 -33.74 -14.98
CA PHE A 422 -58.12 -34.24 -15.79
C PHE A 422 -59.43 -34.01 -15.05
#